data_AF-A0A1F4QTB7-F1
#
_entry.id   AF-A0A1F4QTB7-F1
#
_cell.length_a   1.000
_cell.length_b   1.000
_cell.length_c   1.000
_cell.angle_alpha   90.00
_cell.angle_beta   90.00
_cell.angle_gamma   90.00
#
_symmetry.space_group_name_H-M   'P 1'
#
loop_
_entity.id
_entity.type
_entity.pdbx_description
1 polymer ?
#
loop_
_entity_poly.entity_id
_entity_poly.type
_entity_poly.pdbx_seq_one_letter_code
_entity_poly.pdbx_strand_id
1 'polypeptide(L)'
;MPAKRLNIEIPWQQYERLQREASARRTTISKVIRDLIAGLDKQARKRGTRTRRDDPLYAMGGSFDGPVNLAEKHDAYLYGKRR
;
A
#
# COMPACT_ATOMS: atom_id res chain seq x y z
N MET A 1 -8.70 19.31 3.15
CA MET A 1 -7.86 18.20 3.69
C MET A 1 -7.94 18.27 5.20
N PRO A 2 -8.45 17.24 5.90
CA PRO A 2 -8.43 17.22 7.36
C PRO A 2 -6.98 17.25 7.85
N ALA A 3 -6.63 18.22 8.71
CA ALA A 3 -5.29 18.38 9.25
C ALA A 3 -5.26 17.85 10.70
N LYS A 4 -4.45 16.82 10.96
CA LYS A 4 -4.22 16.29 12.31
C LYS A 4 -2.92 16.89 12.86
N ARG A 5 -2.96 17.48 14.06
CA ARG A 5 -1.76 17.92 14.77
C ARG A 5 -1.09 16.71 15.39
N LEU A 6 0.19 16.51 15.08
CA LEU A 6 1.01 15.41 15.58
C LEU A 6 2.33 16.00 16.08
N ASN A 7 2.75 15.54 17.26
CA ASN A 7 4.09 15.78 17.77
C ASN A 7 4.88 14.50 17.51
N ILE A 8 6.04 14.63 16.85
CA ILE A 8 6.89 13.50 16.49
C ILE A 8 8.24 13.74 17.17
N GLU A 9 8.72 12.73 17.88
CA GLU A 9 10.07 12.72 18.42
C GLU A 9 11.04 12.23 17.34
N ILE A 10 12.10 12.99 17.13
CA ILE A 10 13.09 12.71 16.09
C ILE A 10 14.48 12.73 16.74
N PRO A 11 15.36 11.76 16.44
CA PRO A 11 16.74 11.79 16.92
C PRO A 11 17.45 13.10 16.59
N TRP A 12 18.26 13.60 17.52
CA TRP A 12 18.93 14.90 17.40
C TRP A 12 19.70 15.08 16.08
N GLN A 13 20.43 14.05 15.66
CA GLN A 13 21.19 14.07 14.40
C GLN A 13 20.31 14.29 13.16
N GLN A 14 19.09 13.76 13.16
CA GLN A 14 18.14 13.94 12.06
C GLN A 14 17.51 15.33 12.10
N TYR A 15 17.25 15.85 13.30
CA TYR A 15 16.80 17.24 13.48
C TYR A 15 17.82 18.25 12.93
N GLU A 16 19.11 18.09 13.25
CA GLU A 16 20.16 18.96 12.73
C GLU A 16 20.22 18.95 11.19
N ARG A 17 20.08 17.77 10.58
CA ARG A 17 20.04 17.63 9.11
C ARG A 17 18.84 18.38 8.53
N LEU A 18 17.65 18.19 9.10
CA LEU A 18 16.44 18.89 8.69
C LEU A 18 16.58 20.41 8.84
N GLN A 19 17.21 20.88 9.91
CA GLN A 19 17.44 22.30 10.15
C GLN A 19 18.39 22.89 9.11
N ARG A 20 19.51 22.22 8.81
CA ARG A 20 20.45 22.66 7.75
C ARG A 20 19.77 22.73 6.39
N GLU A 21 18.97 21.73 6.05
CA GLU A 21 18.25 21.67 4.77
C GLU A 21 17.16 22.75 4.67
N ALA A 22 16.43 22.99 5.76
CA ALA A 22 15.45 24.08 5.84
C ALA A 22 16.11 25.45 5.65
N SER A 23 17.25 25.70 6.31
CA SER A 23 18.04 26.92 6.17
C SER A 23 18.55 27.11 4.75
N ALA A 24 19.13 26.06 4.14
CA ALA A 24 19.63 26.11 2.76
C ALA A 24 18.51 26.43 1.76
N ARG A 25 17.30 25.90 1.97
CA ARG A 25 16.14 26.14 1.11
C ARG A 25 15.37 27.42 1.45
N ARG A 26 15.74 28.14 2.52
CA ARG A 26 14.96 29.28 3.09
C ARG A 26 13.50 28.91 3.34
N THR A 27 13.27 27.73 3.92
CA THR A 27 11.92 27.22 4.23
C THR A 27 11.83 26.73 5.68
N THR A 28 10.63 26.33 6.11
CA THR A 28 10.43 25.75 7.43
C THR A 28 10.70 24.24 7.43
N ILE A 29 11.15 23.71 8.57
CA ILE A 29 11.35 22.27 8.78
C ILE A 29 10.07 21.48 8.43
N SER A 30 8.90 21.99 8.82
CA SER A 30 7.61 21.37 8.49
C SER A 30 7.34 21.30 6.98
N LYS A 31 7.82 22.26 6.19
CA LYS A 31 7.71 22.21 4.72
C LYS A 31 8.65 21.15 4.15
N VAL A 32 9.89 21.09 4.62
CA VAL A 32 10.86 20.05 4.23
C VAL A 32 10.30 18.65 4.52
N ILE A 33 9.74 18.42 5.70
CA ILE A 33 9.12 17.13 6.07
C ILE A 33 7.95 16.80 5.12
N ARG A 34 7.07 17.76 4.83
CA ARG A 34 5.95 17.55 3.91
C ARG A 34 6.42 17.22 2.49
N ASP A 35 7.46 17.88 2.00
CA ASP A 35 8.03 17.62 0.69
C ASP A 35 8.69 16.24 0.61
N LEU A 36 9.37 15.80 1.67
CA LEU A 36 9.92 14.45 1.79
C LEU A 36 8.82 13.39 1.76
N ILE A 37 7.73 13.58 2.52
CA ILE A 37 6.57 12.68 2.52
C ILE A 37 5.95 12.62 1.12
N ALA A 38 5.74 13.78 0.47
CA ALA A 38 5.20 13.83 -0.89
C ALA A 38 6.11 13.12 -1.91
N GLY A 39 7.44 13.17 -1.71
CA GLY A 39 8.42 12.43 -2.50
C GLY A 39 8.31 10.92 -2.34
N LEU A 40 8.13 10.45 -1.10
CA LEU A 40 7.90 9.03 -0.80
C LEU A 40 6.60 8.53 -1.44
N ASP A 41 5.51 9.31 -1.36
CA ASP A 41 4.24 8.95 -2.00
C ASP A 41 4.37 8.83 -3.52
N LYS A 42 5.13 9.73 -4.16
CA LYS A 42 5.43 9.64 -5.59
C LYS A 42 6.23 8.39 -5.93
N GLN A 43 7.21 8.03 -5.11
CA GLN A 43 7.97 6.79 -5.29
C GLN A 43 7.13 5.53 -5.04
N ALA A 44 6.26 5.54 -4.03
CA ALA A 44 5.35 4.44 -3.73
C ALA A 44 4.33 4.23 -4.86
N ARG A 45 3.76 5.31 -5.41
CA ARG A 45 2.89 5.25 -6.60
C ARG A 45 3.64 4.73 -7.83
N LYS A 46 4.90 5.16 -8.04
CA LYS A 46 5.74 4.68 -9.14
C LYS A 46 6.16 3.22 -9.00
N ARG A 47 6.33 2.71 -7.77
CA ARG A 47 6.62 1.29 -7.52
C ARG A 47 5.42 0.38 -7.79
N GLY A 48 4.27 0.96 -8.11
CA GLY A 48 3.02 0.25 -8.26
C GLY A 48 2.58 -0.27 -6.90
N THR A 49 1.38 0.10 -6.47
CA THR A 49 0.61 -0.81 -5.65
C THR A 49 0.52 -2.11 -6.46
N ARG A 50 1.39 -3.10 -6.20
CA ARG A 50 1.24 -4.44 -6.76
C ARG A 50 -0.18 -4.85 -6.44
N THR A 51 -1.06 -4.79 -7.43
CA THR A 51 -2.40 -5.29 -7.26
C THR A 51 -2.28 -6.80 -7.07
N ARG A 52 -3.24 -7.41 -6.37
CA ARG A 52 -3.25 -8.88 -6.17
C ARG A 52 -3.12 -9.66 -7.50
N ARG A 53 -3.51 -9.04 -8.61
CA ARG A 53 -3.38 -9.53 -9.98
C ARG A 53 -1.94 -9.53 -10.53
N ASP A 54 -1.04 -8.74 -9.96
CA ASP A 54 0.36 -8.62 -10.37
C ASP A 54 1.28 -9.60 -9.63
N ASP A 55 0.73 -10.45 -8.76
CA ASP A 55 1.47 -11.50 -8.08
C ASP A 55 1.78 -12.64 -9.09
N PRO A 56 3.05 -13.07 -9.26
CA PRO A 56 3.40 -14.22 -10.10
C PRO A 56 2.64 -15.50 -9.75
N LEU A 57 2.20 -15.62 -8.49
CA LEU A 57 1.41 -16.75 -8.01
C LEU A 57 -0.10 -16.57 -8.26
N TYR A 58 -0.55 -15.39 -8.68
CA TYR A 58 -1.96 -15.14 -9.03
C TYR A 58 -2.44 -16.06 -10.16
N ALA A 59 -1.58 -16.31 -11.16
CA ALA A 59 -1.86 -17.23 -12.25
C ALA A 59 -1.80 -18.71 -11.83
N MET A 60 -1.05 -19.06 -10.77
CA MET A 60 -0.97 -20.43 -10.24
C MET A 60 -2.21 -20.80 -9.39
N GLY A 61 -2.81 -19.81 -8.71
CA GLY A 61 -3.98 -20.02 -7.87
C GLY A 61 -5.28 -20.03 -8.67
N GLY A 62 -5.39 -20.88 -9.72
CA GLY A 62 -6.65 -21.22 -10.41
C GLY A 62 -7.72 -20.13 -10.47
N SER A 63 -7.33 -18.89 -10.75
CA SER A 63 -8.19 -17.71 -10.63
C SER A 63 -8.96 -17.56 -11.94
N PHE A 64 -9.89 -18.48 -12.15
CA PHE A 64 -10.83 -18.44 -13.26
C PHE A 64 -12.09 -17.69 -12.82
N ASP A 65 -12.75 -16.98 -13.73
CA ASP A 65 -14.13 -16.52 -13.52
C ASP A 65 -15.05 -17.74 -13.51
N GLY A 66 -15.17 -18.35 -12.32
CA GLY A 66 -16.10 -19.44 -12.07
C GLY A 66 -17.50 -18.90 -11.77
N PRO A 67 -18.55 -19.73 -11.93
CA PRO A 67 -19.90 -19.35 -11.51
C PRO A 67 -19.90 -18.95 -10.03
N VAL A 68 -20.61 -17.85 -9.71
CA VAL A 68 -20.64 -17.21 -8.38
C VAL A 68 -21.02 -18.18 -7.25
N ASN A 69 -21.77 -19.23 -7.58
CA ASN A 69 -22.13 -20.31 -6.66
C ASN A 69 -21.67 -21.67 -7.20
N LEU A 70 -20.50 -22.13 -6.75
CA LEU A 70 -20.10 -23.53 -6.87
C LEU A 70 -20.86 -24.43 -5.88
N ALA A 71 -21.44 -23.82 -4.84
CA ALA A 71 -22.02 -24.46 -3.65
C ALA A 71 -23.30 -25.30 -3.91
N GLU A 72 -24.08 -25.03 -4.97
CA GLU A 72 -25.42 -25.61 -5.11
C GLU A 72 -25.44 -27.10 -5.50
N LYS A 73 -24.33 -27.64 -6.02
CA LYS A 73 -24.31 -29.00 -6.57
C LYS A 73 -23.19 -29.89 -6.04
N HIS A 74 -22.52 -29.51 -4.95
CA HIS A 74 -21.40 -30.31 -4.40
C HIS A 74 -21.82 -31.75 -4.13
N ASP A 75 -22.96 -31.96 -3.47
CA ASP A 75 -23.41 -33.31 -3.12
C ASP A 75 -23.71 -34.16 -4.35
N ALA A 76 -24.34 -33.57 -5.37
CA ALA A 76 -24.63 -34.25 -6.63
C ALA A 76 -23.36 -34.58 -7.42
N TYR A 77 -22.36 -33.69 -7.39
CA TYR A 77 -21.10 -33.84 -8.11
C TYR A 77 -20.14 -34.82 -7.44
N LEU A 78 -20.10 -34.82 -6.10
CA LEU A 78 -19.21 -35.66 -5.30
C LEU A 78 -19.77 -37.07 -5.07
N TYR A 79 -21.09 -37.20 -4.90
CA TYR A 79 -21.69 -38.46 -4.47
C TYR A 79 -22.62 -39.10 -5.50
N GLY A 80 -22.98 -38.39 -6.59
CA GLY A 80 -23.91 -38.88 -7.61
C GLY A 80 -25.30 -39.23 -7.04
N LYS A 81 -26.24 -39.64 -7.92
CA LYS A 81 -27.49 -40.24 -7.43
C LYS A 81 -27.16 -41.57 -6.78
N ARG A 82 -27.24 -41.64 -5.45
CA ARG A 82 -27.27 -42.92 -4.73
C ARG A 82 -28.36 -43.79 -5.36
N ARG A 83 -27.92 -44.96 -5.81
CA ARG A 83 -28.72 -46.00 -6.46
C ARG A 83 -29.77 -46.55 -5.50
#